data_AF-A0A951AVF0-F1
#
_entry.id   AF-A0A951AVF0-F1
#
_cell.length_a   1.000
_cell.length_b   1.000
_cell.length_c   1.000
_cell.angle_alpha   90.00
_cell.angle_beta   90.00
_cell.angle_gamma   90.00
#
_symmetry.space_group_name_H-M   'P 1'
#
loop_
_entity.id
_entity.type
_entity.pdbx_description
1 polymer ?
#
loop_
_entity_poly.entity_id
_entity_poly.type
_entity_poly.pdbx_seq_one_letter_code
_entity_poly.pdbx_strand_id
1 'polypeptide(L)'
;MKTPPIVTSQEWEAARQQLLVKEKELTRARDALAAERRRMPWLAVDKQYAFDGPEGRASLLDLFKGRRQLIVYRAFFEPGVFGWPDHACRGCSLVADQVAHVAHLNARDTTLAFVSRAPQPDIARMKARMGWTMPWYTMIDEFDTDFGVDEWHGTNAFIHDGDRLFRTYFINNRGDEALGSTWSYLDMTALGRQEEWEDSPEGYPQTPPYEWWNWHDEYHDAEPAQGWLAQVAGATTTDLNTPQRGSAGCCAGNTAG
;
A
#
# COMPACT_ATOMS: atom_id res chain seq x y z
N MET A 1 -12.00 -4.06 35.95
CA MET A 1 -11.77 -4.64 34.60
C MET A 1 -11.52 -6.13 34.80
N LYS A 2 -12.16 -7.03 34.04
CA LYS A 2 -11.78 -8.45 34.03
C LYS A 2 -10.68 -8.61 32.99
N THR A 3 -9.50 -9.04 33.40
CA THR A 3 -8.36 -9.26 32.51
C THR A 3 -8.15 -10.75 32.25
N PRO A 4 -7.41 -11.12 31.18
CA PRO A 4 -6.83 -12.45 31.07
C PRO A 4 -5.95 -12.81 32.30
N PRO A 5 -5.61 -14.10 32.49
CA PRO A 5 -4.70 -14.52 33.56
C PRO A 5 -3.34 -13.80 33.50
N ILE A 6 -2.82 -13.41 34.67
CA ILE A 6 -1.46 -12.91 34.83
C ILE A 6 -0.59 -14.12 35.18
N VAL A 7 0.34 -14.47 34.29
CA VAL A 7 1.12 -15.71 34.34
C VAL A 7 2.62 -15.44 34.44
N THR A 8 3.41 -16.48 34.68
CA THR A 8 4.89 -16.40 34.66
C THR A 8 5.41 -16.20 33.24
N SER A 9 6.67 -15.76 33.11
CA SER A 9 7.34 -15.61 31.80
C SER A 9 7.35 -16.93 30.99
N GLN A 10 7.54 -18.07 31.65
CA GLN A 10 7.56 -19.38 31.00
C GLN A 10 6.19 -19.76 30.43
N GLU A 11 5.12 -19.55 31.20
CA GLU A 11 3.75 -19.81 30.75
C GLU A 11 3.35 -18.86 29.61
N TRP A 12 3.76 -17.59 29.69
CA TRP A 12 3.54 -16.62 28.62
C TRP A 12 4.25 -17.03 27.32
N GLU A 13 5.53 -17.43 27.40
CA GLU A 13 6.29 -17.90 26.23
C GLU A 13 5.62 -19.13 25.60
N ALA A 14 5.17 -20.10 26.42
CA ALA A 14 4.48 -21.29 25.94
C ALA A 14 3.19 -20.92 25.19
N ALA A 15 2.39 -19.99 25.75
CA ALA A 15 1.18 -19.50 25.09
C ALA A 15 1.49 -18.72 23.80
N ARG A 16 2.54 -17.88 23.79
CA ARG A 16 2.95 -17.14 22.57
C ARG A 16 3.41 -18.08 21.47
N GLN A 17 4.17 -19.13 21.79
CA GLN A 17 4.63 -20.10 20.79
C GLN A 17 3.47 -20.86 20.15
N GLN A 18 2.41 -21.17 20.92
CA GLN A 18 1.19 -21.76 20.37
C GLN A 18 0.45 -20.79 19.44
N LEU A 19 0.42 -19.50 19.79
CA LEU A 19 -0.18 -18.47 18.94
C LEU A 19 0.63 -18.22 17.66
N LEU A 20 1.96 -18.24 17.75
CA LEU A 20 2.88 -18.01 16.64
C LEU A 20 2.65 -18.97 15.47
N VAL A 21 2.26 -20.22 15.74
CA VAL A 21 1.88 -21.19 14.69
C VAL A 21 0.72 -20.65 13.86
N LYS A 22 -0.34 -20.17 14.52
CA LYS A 22 -1.52 -19.59 13.87
C LYS A 22 -1.19 -18.28 13.15
N GLU A 23 -0.31 -17.46 13.72
CA GLU A 23 0.16 -16.24 13.07
C GLU A 23 0.90 -16.56 11.77
N LYS A 24 1.77 -17.58 11.77
CA LYS A 24 2.49 -18.02 10.56
C LYS A 24 1.57 -18.65 9.52
N GLU A 25 0.52 -19.37 9.93
CA GLU A 25 -0.53 -19.82 9.02
C GLU A 25 -1.24 -18.64 8.35
N LEU A 26 -1.61 -17.60 9.12
CA LEU A 26 -2.23 -16.39 8.59
C LEU A 26 -1.30 -15.62 7.65
N THR A 27 0.00 -15.54 7.95
CA THR A 27 1.00 -14.95 7.04
C THR A 27 0.99 -15.64 5.69
N ARG A 28 1.13 -16.98 5.65
CA ARG A 28 1.12 -17.75 4.40
C ARG A 28 -0.20 -17.61 3.64
N ALA A 29 -1.32 -17.55 4.35
CA ALA A 29 -2.63 -17.33 3.73
C ALA A 29 -2.74 -15.94 3.08
N ARG A 30 -2.16 -14.91 3.69
CA ARG A 30 -2.08 -13.57 3.09
C ARG A 30 -1.17 -13.54 1.87
N ASP A 31 -0.03 -14.20 1.93
CA ASP A 31 0.90 -14.30 0.80
C ASP A 31 0.24 -15.02 -0.40
N ALA A 32 -0.49 -16.11 -0.14
CA ALA A 32 -1.26 -16.82 -1.17
C ALA A 32 -2.38 -15.93 -1.76
N LEU A 33 -3.11 -15.17 -0.94
CA LEU A 33 -4.13 -14.24 -1.43
C LEU A 33 -3.52 -13.12 -2.29
N ALA A 34 -2.38 -12.57 -1.88
CA ALA A 34 -1.66 -11.59 -2.70
C ALA A 34 -1.23 -12.22 -4.04
N ALA A 35 -0.82 -13.50 -4.03
CA ALA A 35 -0.49 -14.23 -5.24
C ALA A 35 -1.66 -14.44 -6.20
N GLU A 36 -2.87 -14.65 -5.67
CA GLU A 36 -4.09 -14.68 -6.47
C GLU A 36 -4.42 -13.29 -7.04
N ARG A 37 -4.28 -12.22 -6.25
CA ARG A 37 -4.54 -10.84 -6.69
C ARG A 37 -3.69 -10.42 -7.88
N ARG A 38 -2.40 -10.75 -7.88
CA ARG A 38 -1.50 -10.48 -9.02
C ARG A 38 -1.86 -11.23 -10.31
N ARG A 39 -2.67 -12.30 -10.19
CA ARG A 39 -3.20 -13.10 -11.32
C ARG A 39 -4.63 -12.73 -11.69
N MET A 40 -5.23 -11.74 -11.03
CA MET A 40 -6.56 -11.25 -11.39
C MET A 40 -6.57 -10.76 -12.85
N PRO A 41 -7.61 -11.08 -13.63
CA PRO A 41 -7.77 -10.53 -14.97
C PRO A 41 -7.78 -9.00 -14.96
N TRP A 42 -7.10 -8.41 -15.93
CA TRP A 42 -7.04 -6.97 -16.09
C TRP A 42 -8.21 -6.48 -16.94
N LEU A 43 -8.95 -5.50 -16.42
CA LEU A 43 -10.07 -4.87 -17.12
C LEU A 43 -9.58 -3.60 -17.82
N ALA A 44 -9.67 -3.56 -19.14
CA ALA A 44 -9.27 -2.39 -19.93
C ALA A 44 -10.09 -1.15 -19.54
N VAL A 45 -9.41 -0.01 -19.47
CA VAL A 45 -10.02 1.30 -19.20
C VAL A 45 -9.93 2.14 -20.48
N ASP A 46 -11.00 2.07 -21.29
CA ASP A 46 -11.05 2.75 -22.59
C ASP A 46 -11.52 4.21 -22.48
N LYS A 47 -12.31 4.51 -21.43
CA LYS A 47 -12.81 5.87 -21.18
C LYS A 47 -11.68 6.75 -20.64
N GLN A 48 -11.56 7.96 -21.21
CA GLN A 48 -10.66 8.97 -20.69
C GLN A 48 -11.31 9.67 -19.50
N TYR A 49 -10.62 9.65 -18.36
CA TYR A 49 -11.01 10.38 -17.16
C TYR A 49 -10.07 11.54 -16.91
N ALA A 50 -10.61 12.59 -16.32
CA ALA A 50 -9.92 13.83 -16.15
C ALA A 50 -10.20 14.45 -14.77
N PHE A 51 -9.15 14.99 -14.19
CA PHE A 51 -9.09 15.47 -12.82
C PHE A 51 -8.49 16.87 -12.79
N ASP A 52 -8.87 17.68 -11.81
CA ASP A 52 -8.12 18.90 -11.50
C ASP A 52 -7.14 18.56 -10.38
N GLY A 53 -5.86 18.85 -10.61
CA GLY A 53 -4.79 18.68 -9.64
C GLY A 53 -4.14 20.01 -9.25
N PRO A 54 -3.17 19.97 -8.34
CA PRO A 54 -2.45 21.17 -7.89
C PRO A 54 -1.64 21.84 -9.01
N GLU A 55 -1.26 21.09 -10.05
CA GLU A 55 -0.49 21.55 -11.21
C GLU A 55 -1.39 21.83 -12.44
N GLY A 56 -2.72 21.78 -12.28
CA GLY A 56 -3.70 21.92 -13.37
C GLY A 56 -4.40 20.61 -13.72
N ARG A 57 -4.96 20.54 -14.93
CA ARG A 57 -5.70 19.38 -15.41
C ARG A 57 -4.80 18.16 -15.57
N ALA A 58 -5.27 16.99 -15.16
CA ALA A 58 -4.59 15.72 -15.27
C ALA A 58 -5.53 14.63 -15.81
N SER A 59 -5.02 13.69 -16.60
CA SER A 59 -5.70 12.46 -16.97
C SER A 59 -5.48 11.35 -15.94
N LEU A 60 -6.22 10.24 -16.01
CA LEU A 60 -5.94 9.06 -15.19
C LEU A 60 -4.50 8.54 -15.38
N LEU A 61 -3.94 8.62 -16.58
CA LEU A 61 -2.56 8.22 -16.84
C LEU A 61 -1.55 9.16 -16.14
N ASP A 62 -1.83 10.46 -16.08
CA ASP A 62 -0.95 11.43 -15.41
C ASP A 62 -0.85 11.19 -13.90
N LEU A 63 -1.90 10.62 -13.28
CA LEU A 63 -1.90 10.25 -11.86
C LEU A 63 -0.86 9.18 -11.53
N PHE A 64 -0.39 8.39 -12.50
CA PHE A 64 0.70 7.43 -12.30
C PHE A 64 2.04 8.11 -12.02
N LYS A 65 2.21 9.39 -12.40
CA LYS A 65 3.45 10.16 -12.27
C LYS A 65 4.68 9.41 -12.81
N GLY A 66 4.50 8.74 -13.96
CA GLY A 66 5.53 7.99 -14.68
C GLY A 66 5.79 6.56 -14.17
N ARG A 67 5.05 6.10 -13.15
CA ARG A 67 5.19 4.74 -12.58
C ARG A 67 4.26 3.74 -13.24
N ARG A 68 4.55 2.45 -13.17
CA ARG A 68 3.73 1.39 -13.78
C ARG A 68 2.40 1.16 -13.09
N GLN A 69 2.32 1.40 -11.78
CA GLN A 69 1.12 1.11 -10.99
C GLN A 69 0.54 2.35 -10.31
N LEU A 70 -0.79 2.38 -10.19
CA LEU A 70 -1.53 3.43 -9.52
C LEU A 70 -2.57 2.82 -8.58
N ILE A 71 -2.60 3.33 -7.35
CA ILE A 71 -3.65 3.07 -6.36
C ILE A 71 -4.46 4.35 -6.22
N VAL A 72 -5.77 4.28 -6.44
CA VAL A 72 -6.69 5.41 -6.27
C VAL A 72 -7.67 5.13 -5.13
N TYR A 73 -7.62 5.97 -4.10
CA TYR A 73 -8.61 5.98 -3.02
C TYR A 73 -9.61 7.11 -3.22
N ARG A 74 -10.90 6.80 -3.22
CA ARG A 74 -11.96 7.82 -3.24
C ARG A 74 -12.30 8.24 -1.83
N ALA A 75 -11.92 9.47 -1.49
CA ALA A 75 -12.27 10.10 -0.22
C ALA A 75 -13.56 10.93 -0.39
N PHE A 76 -14.49 10.80 0.56
CA PHE A 76 -15.69 11.62 0.65
C PHE A 76 -15.36 12.97 1.28
N PHE A 77 -15.17 13.96 0.44
CA PHE A 77 -14.96 15.35 0.83
C PHE A 77 -15.61 16.21 -0.26
N GLU A 78 -16.84 16.66 0.00
CA GLU A 78 -17.65 17.47 -0.91
C GLU A 78 -18.89 18.03 -0.20
N PRO A 79 -19.58 19.03 -0.77
CA PRO A 79 -20.84 19.55 -0.21
C PRO A 79 -21.86 18.44 0.06
N GLY A 80 -22.47 18.45 1.25
CA GLY A 80 -23.42 17.43 1.68
C GLY A 80 -22.81 16.27 2.48
N VAL A 81 -21.48 16.10 2.46
CA VAL A 81 -20.79 15.15 3.34
C VAL A 81 -20.56 15.78 4.71
N PHE A 82 -20.85 15.03 5.78
CA PHE A 82 -20.59 15.48 7.15
C PHE A 82 -19.10 15.75 7.38
N GLY A 83 -18.78 16.99 7.75
CA GLY A 83 -17.41 17.48 7.90
C GLY A 83 -17.07 18.61 6.93
N TRP A 84 -17.75 18.70 5.79
CA TRP A 84 -17.56 19.76 4.82
C TRP A 84 -17.82 21.16 5.43
N PRO A 85 -17.00 22.20 5.13
CA PRO A 85 -15.83 22.19 4.25
C PRO A 85 -14.50 21.96 4.98
N ASP A 86 -14.53 21.66 6.27
CA ASP A 86 -13.33 21.64 7.12
C ASP A 86 -12.64 20.26 7.12
N HIS A 87 -13.42 19.19 7.05
CA HIS A 87 -12.99 17.81 7.14
C HIS A 87 -13.63 16.95 6.04
N ALA A 88 -12.86 15.97 5.53
CA ALA A 88 -13.42 14.82 4.84
C ALA A 88 -14.28 13.99 5.82
N CYS A 89 -15.02 13.03 5.28
CA CYS A 89 -15.77 12.07 6.07
C CYS A 89 -14.87 11.44 7.15
N ARG A 90 -15.44 11.04 8.30
CA ARG A 90 -14.65 10.51 9.43
C ARG A 90 -13.78 9.30 9.04
N GLY A 91 -14.34 8.35 8.29
CA GLY A 91 -13.61 7.18 7.81
C GLY A 91 -12.50 7.55 6.84
N CYS A 92 -12.79 8.44 5.90
CA CYS A 92 -11.85 8.96 4.91
C CYS A 92 -10.66 9.68 5.56
N SER A 93 -10.95 10.48 6.59
CA SER A 93 -9.92 11.18 7.38
C SER A 93 -9.07 10.19 8.16
N LEU A 94 -9.67 9.15 8.76
CA LEU A 94 -8.94 8.09 9.45
C LEU A 94 -8.00 7.33 8.50
N VAL A 95 -8.46 7.03 7.28
CA VAL A 95 -7.62 6.41 6.24
C VAL A 95 -6.46 7.33 5.85
N ALA A 96 -6.73 8.62 5.63
CA ALA A 96 -5.71 9.60 5.29
C ALA A 96 -4.62 9.74 6.39
N ASP A 97 -5.02 9.71 7.67
CA ASP A 97 -4.10 9.76 8.82
C ASP A 97 -3.19 8.51 8.92
N GLN A 98 -3.59 7.39 8.33
CA GLN A 98 -2.86 6.12 8.41
C GLN A 98 -1.93 5.87 7.21
N VAL A 99 -1.95 6.73 6.20
CA VAL A 99 -1.11 6.57 5.00
C VAL A 99 0.36 6.61 5.40
N ALA A 100 1.05 5.49 5.21
CA ALA A 100 2.50 5.38 5.34
C ALA A 100 3.22 6.29 4.32
N HIS A 101 4.50 6.55 4.58
CA HIS A 101 5.27 7.45 3.72
C HIS A 101 5.33 6.93 2.27
N VAL A 102 4.77 7.70 1.33
CA VAL A 102 4.54 7.26 -0.06
C VAL A 102 5.81 6.96 -0.85
N ALA A 103 6.97 7.48 -0.41
CA ALA A 103 8.26 7.18 -1.05
C ALA A 103 8.56 5.67 -1.14
N HIS A 104 8.15 4.88 -0.14
CA HIS A 104 8.36 3.43 -0.17
C HIS A 104 7.47 2.72 -1.20
N LEU A 105 6.26 3.23 -1.48
CA LEU A 105 5.44 2.74 -2.59
C LEU A 105 6.05 3.14 -3.93
N ASN A 106 6.50 4.39 -4.02
CA ASN A 106 7.09 4.95 -5.22
C ASN A 106 8.35 4.17 -5.65
N ALA A 107 9.13 3.67 -4.70
CA ALA A 107 10.30 2.82 -4.93
C ALA A 107 9.97 1.45 -5.53
N ARG A 108 8.72 0.99 -5.37
CA ARG A 108 8.16 -0.21 -6.00
C ARG A 108 7.20 0.16 -7.13
N ASP A 109 7.56 1.20 -7.87
CA ASP A 109 6.89 1.59 -9.12
C ASP A 109 5.37 1.76 -8.98
N THR A 110 4.94 2.25 -7.80
CA THR A 110 3.54 2.39 -7.43
C THR A 110 3.25 3.78 -6.89
N THR A 111 2.32 4.49 -7.51
CA THR A 111 1.81 5.78 -7.03
C THR A 111 0.52 5.57 -6.23
N LEU A 112 0.37 6.27 -5.10
CA LEU A 112 -0.90 6.40 -4.37
C LEU A 112 -1.48 7.79 -4.63
N ALA A 113 -2.76 7.86 -5.01
CA ALA A 113 -3.50 9.10 -5.20
C ALA A 113 -4.86 9.04 -4.53
N PHE A 114 -5.26 10.15 -3.92
CA PHE A 114 -6.60 10.35 -3.38
C PHE A 114 -7.43 11.16 -4.37
N VAL A 115 -8.74 10.91 -4.40
CA VAL A 115 -9.68 11.66 -5.25
C VAL A 115 -10.97 11.99 -4.51
N SER A 116 -11.53 13.17 -4.75
CA SER A 116 -12.79 13.65 -4.14
C SER A 116 -13.56 14.57 -5.08
N ARG A 117 -14.84 14.89 -4.80
CA ARG A 117 -15.57 15.91 -5.57
C ARG A 117 -15.31 17.35 -5.10
N ALA A 118 -14.60 17.55 -3.99
CA ALA A 118 -14.19 18.87 -3.52
C ALA A 118 -13.31 19.62 -4.53
N PRO A 119 -13.46 20.95 -4.67
CA PRO A 119 -12.52 21.78 -5.40
C PRO A 119 -11.08 21.71 -4.86
N GLN A 120 -10.09 21.86 -5.74
CA GLN A 120 -8.67 21.85 -5.38
C GLN A 120 -8.28 22.82 -4.25
N PRO A 121 -8.79 24.07 -4.17
CA PRO A 121 -8.49 24.95 -3.05
C PRO A 121 -8.94 24.42 -1.68
N ASP A 122 -10.06 23.70 -1.64
CA ASP A 122 -10.57 23.09 -0.40
C ASP A 122 -9.73 21.88 0.00
N ILE A 123 -9.35 21.04 -0.97
CA ILE A 123 -8.45 19.90 -0.75
C ILE A 123 -7.11 20.39 -0.20
N ALA A 124 -6.51 21.41 -0.84
CA ALA A 124 -5.24 21.98 -0.41
C ALA A 124 -5.31 22.54 1.02
N ARG A 125 -6.37 23.30 1.34
CA ARG A 125 -6.59 23.85 2.69
C ARG A 125 -6.70 22.73 3.74
N MET A 126 -7.53 21.73 3.47
CA MET A 126 -7.74 20.62 4.40
C MET A 126 -6.44 19.86 4.63
N LYS A 127 -5.73 19.46 3.56
CA LYS A 127 -4.46 18.76 3.65
C LYS A 127 -3.41 19.54 4.44
N ALA A 128 -3.26 20.84 4.17
CA ALA A 128 -2.31 21.69 4.87
C ALA A 128 -2.57 21.73 6.38
N ARG A 129 -3.85 21.82 6.78
CA ARG A 129 -4.26 21.79 8.19
C ARG A 129 -4.00 20.43 8.85
N MET A 130 -4.22 19.34 8.12
CA MET A 130 -4.07 17.98 8.63
C MET A 130 -2.64 17.43 8.55
N GLY A 131 -1.72 18.15 7.88
CA GLY A 131 -0.35 17.68 7.65
C GLY A 131 -0.23 16.56 6.62
N TRP A 132 -1.25 16.38 5.77
CA TRP A 132 -1.29 15.30 4.79
C TRP A 132 -0.57 15.66 3.49
N THR A 133 0.23 14.73 2.98
CA THR A 133 1.14 15.00 1.84
C THR A 133 0.81 14.20 0.59
N MET A 134 0.06 13.08 0.67
CA MET A 134 -0.28 12.24 -0.48
C MET A 134 -0.96 13.04 -1.61
N PRO A 135 -0.68 12.76 -2.89
CA PRO A 135 -1.36 13.40 -4.02
C PRO A 135 -2.89 13.30 -3.88
N TRP A 136 -3.61 14.40 -4.11
CA TRP A 136 -5.08 14.42 -3.98
C TRP A 136 -5.70 15.33 -5.04
N TYR A 137 -6.59 14.74 -5.85
CA TYR A 137 -7.17 15.37 -7.03
C TYR A 137 -8.69 15.54 -6.91
N THR A 138 -9.24 16.48 -7.67
CA THR A 138 -10.68 16.68 -7.82
C THR A 138 -11.18 15.84 -9.00
N MET A 139 -12.18 14.99 -8.77
CA MET A 139 -12.90 14.25 -9.81
C MET A 139 -13.95 15.12 -10.47
N ILE A 140 -14.09 14.98 -11.78
CA ILE A 140 -14.86 15.95 -12.59
C ILE A 140 -15.92 15.26 -13.45
N ASP A 141 -15.65 14.02 -13.80
CA ASP A 141 -16.49 13.12 -14.59
C ASP A 141 -17.01 11.97 -13.71
N GLU A 142 -17.48 10.88 -14.32
CA GLU A 142 -18.13 9.75 -13.66
C GLU A 142 -17.14 8.68 -13.16
N PHE A 143 -15.87 9.03 -12.93
CA PHE A 143 -14.85 8.09 -12.43
C PHE A 143 -15.35 7.28 -11.22
N ASP A 144 -15.97 7.94 -10.25
CA ASP A 144 -16.47 7.26 -9.06
C ASP A 144 -17.55 6.23 -9.37
N THR A 145 -18.49 6.56 -10.26
CA THR A 145 -19.56 5.65 -10.69
C THR A 145 -18.99 4.46 -11.46
N ASP A 146 -18.12 4.72 -12.43
CA ASP A 146 -17.53 3.70 -13.31
C ASP A 146 -16.60 2.74 -12.56
N PHE A 147 -16.01 3.20 -11.44
CA PHE A 147 -15.13 2.38 -10.58
C PHE A 147 -15.76 1.94 -9.24
N GLY A 148 -17.08 2.12 -9.07
CA GLY A 148 -17.86 1.58 -7.96
C GLY A 148 -17.56 2.22 -6.61
N VAL A 149 -17.29 3.52 -6.60
CA VAL A 149 -16.94 4.33 -5.42
C VAL A 149 -17.74 5.64 -5.34
N ASP A 150 -18.90 5.71 -5.98
CA ASP A 150 -19.84 6.83 -5.93
C ASP A 150 -20.61 6.88 -4.60
N GLU A 151 -21.14 5.74 -4.16
CA GLU A 151 -21.92 5.62 -2.92
C GLU A 151 -21.08 5.29 -1.69
N TRP A 152 -20.02 4.49 -1.85
CA TRP A 152 -19.20 3.96 -0.75
C TRP A 152 -17.71 4.15 -0.99
N HIS A 153 -16.92 4.16 0.09
CA HIS A 153 -15.47 4.27 -0.02
C HIS A 153 -14.87 2.97 -0.56
N GLY A 154 -13.75 3.11 -1.26
CA GLY A 154 -12.99 1.98 -1.76
C GLY A 154 -11.70 2.42 -2.46
N THR A 155 -10.84 1.45 -2.66
CA THR A 155 -9.51 1.60 -3.23
C THR A 155 -9.40 0.75 -4.50
N ASN A 156 -9.09 1.41 -5.60
CA ASN A 156 -8.85 0.78 -6.90
C ASN A 156 -7.36 0.68 -7.19
N ALA A 157 -6.92 -0.46 -7.75
CA ALA A 157 -5.58 -0.63 -8.30
C ALA A 157 -5.63 -0.63 -9.83
N PHE A 158 -4.65 0.02 -10.43
CA PHE A 158 -4.48 0.14 -11.87
C PHE A 158 -3.03 -0.16 -12.26
N ILE A 159 -2.86 -0.64 -13.49
CA ILE A 159 -1.56 -0.78 -14.15
C ILE A 159 -1.67 -0.19 -15.56
N HIS A 160 -0.56 0.32 -16.09
CA HIS A 160 -0.49 0.75 -17.48
C HIS A 160 0.57 -0.02 -18.27
N ASP A 161 0.28 -0.26 -19.54
CA ASP A 161 1.23 -0.80 -20.51
C ASP A 161 1.30 0.08 -21.76
N GLY A 162 2.37 0.87 -21.86
CA GLY A 162 2.41 2.04 -22.73
C GLY A 162 1.26 2.98 -22.37
N ASP A 163 0.44 3.33 -23.36
CA ASP A 163 -0.73 4.22 -23.19
C ASP A 163 -2.01 3.46 -22.81
N ARG A 164 -1.95 2.13 -22.66
CA ARG A 164 -3.13 1.31 -22.31
C ARG A 164 -3.26 1.21 -20.80
N LEU A 165 -4.44 1.52 -20.30
CA LEU A 165 -4.78 1.48 -18.88
C LEU A 165 -5.63 0.27 -18.55
N PHE A 166 -5.38 -0.33 -17.39
CA PHE A 166 -6.18 -1.43 -16.88
C PHE A 166 -6.47 -1.26 -15.38
N ARG A 167 -7.70 -1.58 -14.98
CA ARG A 167 -8.05 -1.83 -13.59
C ARG A 167 -7.69 -3.27 -13.26
N THR A 168 -6.91 -3.46 -12.21
CA THR A 168 -6.38 -4.79 -11.83
C THR A 168 -7.04 -5.32 -10.58
N TYR A 169 -7.46 -4.45 -9.68
CA TYR A 169 -8.12 -4.86 -8.45
C TYR A 169 -8.97 -3.77 -7.80
N PHE A 170 -9.83 -4.17 -6.87
CA PHE A 170 -10.70 -3.29 -6.11
C PHE A 170 -10.96 -3.86 -4.71
N ILE A 171 -10.82 -3.01 -3.70
CA ILE A 171 -11.15 -3.30 -2.30
C ILE A 171 -12.13 -2.24 -1.82
N ASN A 172 -13.21 -2.64 -1.16
CA ASN A 172 -14.15 -1.73 -0.53
C ASN A 172 -14.61 -2.27 0.83
N ASN A 173 -15.41 -1.48 1.56
CA ASN A 173 -16.03 -1.89 2.81
C ASN A 173 -15.03 -2.54 3.80
N ARG A 174 -15.39 -3.73 4.31
CA ARG A 174 -14.53 -4.58 5.12
C ARG A 174 -13.39 -5.11 4.25
N GLY A 175 -12.19 -4.57 4.50
CA GLY A 175 -10.98 -4.84 3.73
C GLY A 175 -10.22 -3.55 3.47
N ASP A 176 -10.93 -2.47 3.16
CA ASP A 176 -10.35 -1.15 2.90
C ASP A 176 -9.74 -0.55 4.19
N GLU A 177 -10.37 -0.81 5.34
CA GLU A 177 -9.88 -0.45 6.68
C GLU A 177 -8.52 -1.08 7.07
N ALA A 178 -8.05 -2.09 6.33
CA ALA A 178 -6.73 -2.71 6.54
C ALA A 178 -5.63 -2.06 5.68
N LEU A 179 -5.99 -1.15 4.77
CA LEU A 179 -5.04 -0.36 4.00
C LEU A 179 -4.45 0.77 4.85
N GLY A 180 -3.29 1.28 4.42
CA GLY A 180 -2.57 2.35 5.13
C GLY A 180 -1.08 2.08 5.22
N SER A 181 -0.68 0.80 5.33
CA SER A 181 0.74 0.42 5.32
C SER A 181 1.26 0.25 3.89
N THR A 182 2.58 0.44 3.70
CA THR A 182 3.26 0.13 2.44
C THR A 182 2.95 -1.28 1.95
N TRP A 183 2.95 -2.27 2.85
CA TRP A 183 2.72 -3.67 2.51
C TRP A 183 1.29 -3.95 2.06
N SER A 184 0.30 -3.43 2.78
CA SER A 184 -1.10 -3.66 2.43
C SER A 184 -1.48 -3.01 1.11
N TYR A 185 -0.85 -1.88 0.76
CA TYR A 185 -0.96 -1.28 -0.57
C TYR A 185 -0.24 -2.09 -1.66
N LEU A 186 0.99 -2.55 -1.44
CA LEU A 186 1.69 -3.34 -2.46
C LEU A 186 0.98 -4.68 -2.73
N ASP A 187 0.49 -5.36 -1.69
CA ASP A 187 -0.23 -6.64 -1.76
C ASP A 187 -1.58 -6.57 -2.49
N MET A 188 -2.08 -5.38 -2.81
CA MET A 188 -3.28 -5.21 -3.66
C MET A 188 -2.96 -4.89 -5.13
N THR A 189 -1.70 -4.57 -5.46
CA THR A 189 -1.31 -4.20 -6.83
C THR A 189 -0.95 -5.40 -7.68
N ALA A 190 -0.89 -5.20 -9.00
CA ALA A 190 -0.62 -6.29 -9.93
C ALA A 190 0.82 -6.81 -9.84
N LEU A 191 1.81 -5.95 -9.58
CA LEU A 191 3.22 -6.35 -9.46
C LEU A 191 3.62 -6.71 -8.01
N GLY A 192 2.76 -6.49 -7.02
CA GLY A 192 3.03 -6.85 -5.63
C GLY A 192 4.18 -6.07 -5.01
N ARG A 193 4.90 -6.71 -4.09
CA ARG A 193 6.09 -6.14 -3.43
C ARG A 193 7.35 -6.20 -4.28
N GLN A 194 7.32 -6.95 -5.38
CA GLN A 194 8.42 -7.19 -6.30
C GLN A 194 9.62 -7.85 -5.60
N GLU A 195 9.35 -8.81 -4.70
CA GLU A 195 10.37 -9.58 -4.00
C GLU A 195 10.40 -11.02 -4.50
N GLU A 196 11.60 -11.61 -4.63
CA GLU A 196 11.82 -12.96 -5.21
C GLU A 196 11.09 -14.09 -4.48
N TRP A 197 10.72 -13.92 -3.20
CA TRP A 197 9.93 -14.92 -2.48
C TRP A 197 8.44 -14.91 -2.87
N GLU A 198 7.94 -13.84 -3.50
CA GLU A 198 6.55 -13.76 -3.93
C GLU A 198 6.31 -14.71 -5.10
N ASP A 199 5.22 -15.48 -5.02
CA ASP A 199 4.75 -16.35 -6.12
C ASP A 199 4.15 -15.51 -7.27
N SER A 200 4.98 -14.88 -8.09
CA SER A 200 4.58 -13.96 -9.16
C SER A 200 4.46 -14.61 -10.54
N PRO A 201 3.59 -14.09 -11.43
CA PRO A 201 3.59 -14.49 -12.84
C PRO A 201 4.98 -14.33 -13.49
N GLU A 202 5.26 -15.19 -14.48
CA GLU A 202 6.52 -15.16 -15.22
C GLU A 202 6.76 -13.78 -15.86
N GLY A 203 7.97 -13.26 -15.71
CA GLY A 203 8.39 -11.98 -16.29
C GLY A 203 8.04 -10.74 -15.45
N TYR A 204 7.39 -10.87 -14.30
CA TYR A 204 7.18 -9.74 -13.40
C TYR A 204 8.52 -9.31 -12.77
N PRO A 205 8.76 -7.99 -12.61
CA PRO A 205 9.99 -7.51 -11.99
C PRO A 205 10.06 -7.96 -10.53
N GLN A 206 11.16 -8.60 -10.16
CA GLN A 206 11.44 -9.00 -8.79
C GLN A 206 12.90 -8.68 -8.46
N THR A 207 13.15 -8.31 -7.21
CA THR A 207 14.48 -8.11 -6.64
C THR A 207 14.63 -8.96 -5.39
N PRO A 208 15.86 -9.19 -4.89
CA PRO A 208 16.02 -9.88 -3.63
C PRO A 208 15.25 -9.19 -2.49
N PRO A 209 14.78 -9.95 -1.50
CA PRO A 209 14.00 -9.40 -0.39
C PRO A 209 14.83 -8.41 0.43
N TYR A 210 14.19 -7.35 0.93
CA TYR A 210 14.80 -6.34 1.81
C TYR A 210 15.89 -5.43 1.20
N GLU A 211 16.47 -5.76 0.06
CA GLU A 211 17.54 -4.95 -0.54
C GLU A 211 17.08 -3.56 -1.01
N TRP A 212 15.83 -3.45 -1.44
CA TRP A 212 15.23 -2.19 -1.88
C TRP A 212 14.86 -1.25 -0.72
N TRP A 213 14.93 -1.70 0.53
CA TRP A 213 14.54 -0.86 1.68
C TRP A 213 15.54 0.28 1.84
N ASN A 214 15.03 1.50 1.97
CA ASN A 214 15.88 2.69 2.11
C ASN A 214 15.19 3.77 2.94
N TRP A 215 15.94 4.80 3.33
CA TRP A 215 15.37 6.04 3.86
C TRP A 215 14.51 6.72 2.80
N HIS A 216 13.42 7.34 3.25
CA HIS A 216 12.36 7.83 2.36
C HIS A 216 12.80 8.97 1.42
N ASP A 217 13.92 9.62 1.73
CA ASP A 217 14.54 10.73 1.00
C ASP A 217 15.76 10.31 0.17
N GLU A 218 16.19 9.04 0.23
CA GLU A 218 17.41 8.57 -0.45
C GLU A 218 17.15 7.59 -1.62
N TYR A 219 15.90 7.42 -2.05
CA TYR A 219 15.57 6.47 -3.14
C TYR A 219 16.09 6.86 -4.54
N HIS A 220 16.41 8.15 -4.78
CA HIS A 220 16.77 8.63 -6.12
C HIS A 220 18.25 8.52 -6.46
N ASP A 221 19.13 8.48 -5.44
CA ASP A 221 20.59 8.57 -5.60
C ASP A 221 21.35 7.45 -4.89
N ALA A 222 20.65 6.54 -4.19
CA ALA A 222 21.31 5.49 -3.43
C ALA A 222 21.60 4.26 -4.30
N GLU A 223 22.88 4.00 -4.52
CA GLU A 223 23.36 2.62 -4.54
C GLU A 223 22.88 1.94 -3.24
N PRO A 224 22.33 0.71 -3.28
CA PRO A 224 21.84 0.07 -2.06
C PRO A 224 22.97 0.10 -1.04
N ALA A 225 22.73 0.69 0.13
CA ALA A 225 23.80 1.00 1.06
C ALA A 225 24.63 -0.27 1.31
N GLN A 226 25.91 -0.30 0.91
CA GLN A 226 26.67 -1.55 0.93
C GLN A 226 26.72 -2.19 2.32
N GLY A 227 26.70 -1.36 3.38
CA GLY A 227 26.57 -1.82 4.77
C GLY A 227 25.19 -2.41 5.12
N TRP A 228 24.12 -2.01 4.43
CA TRP A 228 22.79 -2.63 4.52
C TRP A 228 22.75 -3.95 3.75
N LEU A 229 23.24 -3.98 2.50
CA LEU A 229 23.34 -5.21 1.70
C LEU A 229 24.12 -6.30 2.44
N ALA A 230 25.24 -5.93 3.08
CA ALA A 230 26.02 -6.85 3.90
C ALA A 230 25.24 -7.44 5.08
N GLN A 231 24.26 -6.71 5.63
CA GLN A 231 23.39 -7.21 6.69
C GLN A 231 22.33 -8.16 6.11
N VAL A 232 21.66 -7.79 5.02
CA VAL A 232 20.55 -8.59 4.49
C VAL A 232 20.99 -9.80 3.66
N ALA A 233 22.23 -9.87 3.20
CA ALA A 233 22.78 -11.01 2.44
C ALA A 233 22.69 -12.36 3.16
N GLY A 234 22.58 -12.38 4.51
CA GLY A 234 22.36 -13.60 5.29
C GLY A 234 20.88 -13.98 5.49
N ALA A 235 19.94 -13.08 5.20
CA ALA A 235 18.51 -13.30 5.39
C ALA A 235 17.85 -13.98 4.18
N THR A 236 18.41 -13.84 2.98
CA THR A 236 17.86 -14.35 1.71
C THR A 236 17.86 -15.88 1.61
N THR A 237 18.69 -16.58 2.38
CA THR A 237 18.76 -18.05 2.39
C THR A 237 17.87 -18.72 3.43
N THR A 238 17.17 -17.96 4.29
CA THR A 238 16.38 -18.54 5.38
C THR A 238 14.88 -18.41 5.09
N ASP A 239 14.14 -19.49 5.29
CA ASP A 239 12.68 -19.48 5.22
C ASP A 239 12.11 -18.36 6.11
N LEU A 240 11.60 -17.29 5.48
CA LEU A 240 10.97 -16.13 6.13
C LEU A 240 9.80 -16.55 7.04
N ASN A 241 9.31 -17.78 6.88
CA ASN A 241 8.20 -18.35 7.63
C ASN A 241 8.59 -19.30 8.77
N THR A 242 9.89 -19.52 9.04
CA THR A 242 10.34 -20.35 10.18
C THR A 242 10.75 -19.48 11.39
N PRO A 243 10.34 -19.81 12.64
CA PRO A 243 10.78 -19.10 13.83
C PRO A 243 12.28 -19.26 14.06
N GLN A 244 13.07 -18.19 13.89
CA GLN A 244 14.50 -18.21 14.21
C GLN A 244 14.74 -17.93 15.71
N ARG A 245 15.67 -18.67 16.33
CA ARG A 245 16.22 -18.32 17.65
C ARG A 245 17.65 -17.77 17.49
N GLY A 246 17.82 -16.50 17.84
CA GLY A 246 19.08 -15.95 18.36
C GLY A 246 19.93 -15.06 17.43
N SER A 247 20.13 -13.81 17.89
CA SER A 247 21.19 -12.81 17.66
C SER A 247 21.06 -11.79 16.49
N ALA A 248 21.80 -10.69 16.63
CA ALA A 248 21.36 -9.31 16.41
C ALA A 248 21.81 -8.70 15.07
N GLY A 249 20.93 -8.75 14.08
CA GLY A 249 20.80 -7.74 13.02
C GLY A 249 19.37 -7.25 13.05
N CYS A 250 19.12 -5.94 12.92
CA CYS A 250 17.76 -5.39 13.09
C CYS A 250 16.74 -6.03 12.12
N CYS A 251 17.20 -6.56 10.99
CA CYS A 251 16.40 -7.26 9.97
C CYS A 251 17.08 -8.50 9.37
N ALA A 252 18.24 -8.93 9.90
CA ALA A 252 19.04 -10.02 9.34
C ALA A 252 19.15 -11.20 10.30
N GLY A 253 18.74 -12.38 9.84
CA GLY A 253 18.91 -13.64 10.54
C GLY A 253 20.38 -13.89 10.85
N ASN A 254 20.65 -14.33 12.07
CA ASN A 254 21.98 -14.39 12.62
C ASN A 254 22.73 -15.66 12.21
N THR A 255 23.94 -15.51 11.68
CA THR A 255 24.90 -16.62 11.50
C THR A 255 25.68 -16.87 12.79
N ALA A 256 25.70 -18.12 13.24
CA ALA A 256 26.31 -18.57 14.49
C ALA A 256 27.85 -18.60 14.47
N GLY A 257 28.42 -18.43 15.66
CA GLY A 257 29.67 -19.04 16.12
C GLY A 257 29.42 -19.65 17.49
#